data_AF-A0A833GPF2-F1
#
_entry.id   AF-A0A833GPF2-F1
#
_cell.length_a   1.000
_cell.length_b   1.000
_cell.length_c   1.000
_cell.angle_alpha   90.00
_cell.angle_beta   90.00
_cell.angle_gamma   90.00
#
_symmetry.space_group_name_H-M   'P 1'
#
loop_
_entity.id
_entity.type
_entity.pdbx_description
1 polymer ?
#
loop_
_entity_poly.entity_id
_entity_poly.type
_entity_poly.pdbx_seq_one_letter_code
_entity_poly.pdbx_strand_id
1 'polypeptide(L)'
;MSQEEFFAALDAAAVEDVSFDADFANGIEDGIKRYARLLRKQKPTVGQRSMLEHVAKACRQPDWHFLQSRLKEAVEGAGHNKSEKAALLAVRHAYPFYHCHKMLSWAMPPVGQEAMLSIGRRLVDSLHLPLTSIMDAMAHLMGGRSWAEFSQRTPISNPSPMYRCVTGLHNGRNSTQLEMTPAVDELERTLMDDWAVLEHDNPDPAVRETIRHRTERVLAFRPDFLSGWDNVITMYQLEGDVDRIKWALEMAIANAEEMLPAKLEGKLSFDYDGSRFYLGFLKSLAEIQANLGDLSAAVKTLRRRRAVGASDVEIDMDYALLLTLEGKSSRIGAEITKLQAGFTQRDGRALVLSVCYLLRGEVEAAITWFAAGAAIFPYLLPWLRGEKTYGRSTVCDLEAMGARMNWLRHSRPKEYLFLLRCAADTQIERIADRFNDQYQRVVDVKLGRSIHLAPDESDHWTADLPERVSRLVPRVLRSMGVHSST
;
A
#
# COMPACT_ATOMS: atom_id res chain seq x y z
N MET A 1 -15.65 21.61 16.09
CA MET A 1 -16.96 21.44 15.47
C MET A 1 -18.04 21.48 16.54
N SER A 2 -18.91 22.49 16.53
CA SER A 2 -20.08 22.58 17.42
C SER A 2 -21.16 21.55 17.04
N GLN A 3 -22.13 21.30 17.92
CA GLN A 3 -23.27 20.42 17.63
C GLN A 3 -24.09 20.93 16.42
N GLU A 4 -24.17 22.25 16.25
CA GLU A 4 -24.81 22.88 15.09
C GLU A 4 -23.99 22.69 13.82
N GLU A 5 -22.66 22.78 13.88
CA GLU A 5 -21.78 22.50 12.74
C GLU A 5 -21.81 21.01 12.36
N PHE A 6 -22.02 20.08 13.29
CA PHE A 6 -22.20 18.65 12.97
C PHE A 6 -23.53 18.35 12.30
N PHE A 7 -24.64 18.90 12.80
CA PHE A 7 -25.92 18.74 12.12
C PHE A 7 -25.93 19.49 10.79
N ALA A 8 -25.25 20.63 10.67
CA ALA A 8 -25.02 21.31 9.40
C ALA A 8 -24.11 20.50 8.45
N ALA A 9 -23.09 19.81 8.98
CA ALA A 9 -22.22 18.92 8.21
C ALA A 9 -22.91 17.59 7.85
N LEU A 10 -23.82 17.07 8.66
CA LEU A 10 -24.72 15.95 8.32
C LEU A 10 -25.80 16.38 7.33
N ASP A 11 -26.33 17.60 7.47
CA ASP A 11 -27.28 18.20 6.54
C ASP A 11 -26.58 18.52 5.20
N ALA A 12 -25.26 18.81 5.20
CA ALA A 12 -24.42 18.96 4.02
C ALA A 12 -23.93 17.61 3.45
N ALA A 13 -23.59 16.63 4.27
CA ALA A 13 -23.18 15.28 3.86
C ALA A 13 -24.37 14.41 3.42
N ALA A 14 -25.59 14.71 3.86
CA ALA A 14 -26.81 14.18 3.25
C ALA A 14 -27.01 14.64 1.79
N VAL A 15 -26.14 15.54 1.29
CA VAL A 15 -26.07 16.00 -0.09
C VAL A 15 -24.88 15.39 -0.86
N GLU A 16 -23.86 14.84 -0.19
CA GLU A 16 -22.69 14.20 -0.83
C GLU A 16 -22.52 12.74 -0.40
N ASP A 17 -22.94 11.82 -1.28
CA ASP A 17 -22.48 10.42 -1.47
C ASP A 17 -22.19 9.52 -0.25
N VAL A 18 -22.88 9.68 0.88
CA VAL A 18 -22.98 8.60 1.87
C VAL A 18 -24.02 7.58 1.36
N SER A 19 -23.55 6.44 0.85
CA SER A 19 -24.40 5.28 0.55
C SER A 19 -25.08 4.76 1.83
N PHE A 20 -26.35 5.14 2.05
CA PHE A 20 -27.19 4.62 3.12
C PHE A 20 -27.76 3.25 2.69
N ASP A 21 -27.02 2.19 2.99
CA ASP A 21 -27.41 0.81 2.68
C ASP A 21 -28.32 0.20 3.76
N ALA A 22 -28.81 -1.02 3.52
CA ALA A 22 -29.63 -1.74 4.48
C ALA A 22 -28.93 -1.95 5.84
N ASP A 23 -27.60 -2.00 5.84
CA ASP A 23 -26.84 -2.19 7.06
C ASP A 23 -26.81 -0.94 7.94
N PHE A 24 -26.96 0.26 7.35
CA PHE A 24 -27.10 1.50 8.11
C PHE A 24 -28.34 1.49 9.01
N ALA A 25 -29.52 1.24 8.44
CA ALA A 25 -30.77 1.20 9.18
C ALA A 25 -30.82 0.06 10.19
N ASN A 26 -30.42 -1.14 9.76
CA ASN A 26 -30.32 -2.31 10.63
C ASN A 26 -29.40 -2.00 11.82
N GLY A 27 -28.31 -1.28 11.57
CA GLY A 27 -27.36 -0.94 12.61
C GLY A 27 -27.90 0.00 13.68
N ILE A 28 -28.58 1.07 13.28
CA ILE A 28 -29.25 1.98 14.22
C ILE A 28 -30.32 1.22 15.01
N GLU A 29 -31.15 0.42 14.32
CA GLU A 29 -32.26 -0.31 14.93
C GLU A 29 -31.74 -1.28 16.02
N ASP A 30 -30.72 -2.06 15.70
CA ASP A 30 -30.12 -3.01 16.63
C ASP A 30 -29.36 -2.34 17.77
N GLY A 31 -28.68 -1.23 17.50
CA GLY A 31 -28.04 -0.39 18.51
C GLY A 31 -29.05 0.06 19.57
N ILE A 32 -30.18 0.60 19.13
CA ILE A 32 -31.28 1.04 20.02
C ILE A 32 -31.87 -0.13 20.79
N LYS A 33 -32.15 -1.26 20.13
CA LYS A 33 -32.67 -2.47 20.80
C LYS A 33 -31.73 -3.00 21.88
N ARG A 34 -30.42 -3.02 21.62
CA ARG A 34 -29.41 -3.42 22.61
C ARG A 34 -29.31 -2.42 23.75
N TYR A 35 -29.29 -1.14 23.45
CA TYR A 35 -29.25 -0.09 24.46
C TYR A 35 -30.47 -0.13 25.38
N ALA A 36 -31.68 -0.25 24.82
CA ALA A 36 -32.90 -0.41 25.59
C ALA A 36 -32.87 -1.65 26.50
N ARG A 37 -32.30 -2.77 26.03
CA ARG A 37 -32.12 -3.96 26.87
C ARG A 37 -31.17 -3.71 28.05
N LEU A 38 -30.11 -2.93 27.86
CA LEU A 38 -29.16 -2.56 28.90
C LEU A 38 -29.78 -1.57 29.91
N LEU A 39 -30.47 -0.54 29.43
CA LEU A 39 -31.22 0.39 30.29
C LEU A 39 -32.29 -0.30 31.13
N ARG A 40 -32.96 -1.32 30.58
CA ARG A 40 -33.92 -2.12 31.34
C ARG A 40 -33.28 -2.82 32.54
N LYS A 41 -31.99 -3.19 32.48
CA LYS A 41 -31.29 -3.73 33.65
C LYS A 41 -31.12 -2.69 34.75
N GLN A 42 -31.00 -1.41 34.38
CA GLN A 42 -30.91 -0.28 35.31
C GLN A 42 -32.28 0.16 35.85
N LYS A 43 -33.36 -0.08 35.08
CA LYS A 43 -34.75 0.15 35.50
C LYS A 43 -35.67 -1.02 35.14
N PRO A 44 -35.64 -2.12 35.93
CA PRO A 44 -36.39 -3.35 35.62
C PRO A 44 -37.91 -3.18 35.59
N THR A 45 -38.43 -2.12 36.22
CA THR A 45 -39.86 -1.79 36.27
C THR A 45 -40.44 -1.34 34.93
N VAL A 46 -39.61 -1.01 33.95
CA VAL A 46 -40.03 -0.59 32.60
C VAL A 46 -39.87 -1.76 31.62
N GLY A 47 -40.96 -2.17 30.98
CA GLY A 47 -40.95 -3.22 29.97
C GLY A 47 -40.10 -2.87 28.74
N GLN A 48 -39.63 -3.89 28.00
CA GLN A 48 -38.75 -3.68 26.83
C GLN A 48 -39.36 -2.77 25.78
N ARG A 49 -40.66 -2.95 25.48
CA ARG A 49 -41.38 -2.12 24.50
C ARG A 49 -41.43 -0.66 24.96
N SER A 50 -41.81 -0.41 26.20
CA SER A 50 -41.83 0.93 26.78
C SER A 50 -40.44 1.57 26.80
N MET A 51 -39.39 0.79 27.06
CA MET A 51 -38.02 1.30 27.00
C MET A 51 -37.61 1.74 25.59
N LEU A 52 -38.02 1.01 24.55
CA LEU A 52 -37.84 1.44 23.16
C LEU A 52 -38.55 2.77 22.88
N GLU A 53 -39.77 2.96 23.40
CA GLU A 53 -40.49 4.24 23.27
C GLU A 53 -39.73 5.40 23.93
N HIS A 54 -39.16 5.18 25.11
CA HIS A 54 -38.35 6.19 25.78
C HIS A 54 -37.09 6.56 24.97
N VAL A 55 -36.40 5.56 24.42
CA VAL A 55 -35.22 5.80 23.57
C VAL A 55 -35.60 6.51 22.28
N ALA A 56 -36.70 6.12 21.61
CA ALA A 56 -37.18 6.78 20.40
C ALA A 56 -37.51 8.27 20.66
N LYS A 57 -38.22 8.56 21.76
CA LYS A 57 -38.49 9.94 22.20
C LYS A 57 -37.23 10.74 22.50
N ALA A 58 -36.24 10.11 23.12
CA ALA A 58 -34.93 10.73 23.34
C ALA A 58 -34.16 10.97 22.02
N CYS A 59 -34.46 10.23 20.96
CA CYS A 59 -34.02 10.51 19.58
C CYS A 59 -34.94 11.50 18.84
N ARG A 60 -35.81 12.23 19.56
CA ARG A 60 -36.78 13.19 19.02
C ARG A 60 -37.80 12.58 18.04
N GLN A 61 -38.10 11.29 18.21
CA GLN A 61 -39.15 10.61 17.46
C GLN A 61 -40.43 10.49 18.30
N PRO A 62 -41.62 10.46 17.67
CA PRO A 62 -42.89 10.30 18.40
C PRO A 62 -42.94 8.98 19.17
N ASP A 63 -42.54 7.89 18.51
CA ASP A 63 -42.57 6.52 19.02
C ASP A 63 -41.58 5.63 18.26
N TRP A 64 -41.38 4.41 18.78
CA TRP A 64 -40.47 3.43 18.20
C TRP A 64 -40.88 2.99 16.79
N HIS A 65 -42.17 2.81 16.53
CA HIS A 65 -42.66 2.35 15.23
C HIS A 65 -42.44 3.40 14.13
N PHE A 66 -42.61 4.68 14.45
CA PHE A 66 -42.32 5.79 13.56
C PHE A 66 -40.83 5.83 13.20
N LEU A 67 -39.95 5.71 14.19
CA LEU A 67 -38.49 5.65 13.95
C LEU A 67 -38.13 4.47 13.05
N GLN A 68 -38.65 3.28 13.34
CA GLN A 68 -38.40 2.07 12.55
C GLN A 68 -38.89 2.22 11.10
N SER A 69 -40.08 2.81 10.90
CA SER A 69 -40.61 3.08 9.57
C SER A 69 -39.74 4.06 8.77
N ARG A 70 -39.22 5.11 9.42
CA ARG A 70 -38.34 6.09 8.75
C ARG A 70 -36.95 5.52 8.44
N LEU A 71 -36.42 4.65 9.31
CA LEU A 71 -35.19 3.91 9.01
C LEU A 71 -35.35 3.01 7.79
N LYS A 72 -36.50 2.34 7.65
CA LYS A 72 -36.81 1.51 6.48
C LYS A 72 -36.96 2.34 5.20
N GLU A 73 -37.71 3.45 5.27
CA GLU A 73 -37.89 4.38 4.14
C GLU A 73 -36.55 4.99 3.67
N ALA A 74 -35.62 5.23 4.58
CA ALA A 74 -34.29 5.75 4.25
C ALA A 74 -33.41 4.77 3.44
N VAL A 75 -33.71 3.46 3.48
CA VAL A 75 -32.93 2.39 2.80
C VAL A 75 -33.50 2.04 1.43
N GLU A 76 -34.81 2.12 1.27
CA GLU A 76 -35.52 1.53 0.12
C GLU A 76 -35.29 2.22 -1.24
N GLY A 77 -34.51 3.32 -1.33
CA GLY A 77 -34.30 3.99 -2.62
C GLY A 77 -33.02 4.80 -2.84
N ALA A 78 -31.91 4.44 -2.19
CA ALA A 78 -30.56 4.96 -2.49
C ALA A 78 -30.40 6.51 -2.43
N GLY A 79 -31.30 7.24 -1.77
CA GLY A 79 -31.13 8.66 -1.42
C GLY A 79 -31.40 9.64 -2.56
N HIS A 80 -32.05 9.22 -3.64
CA HIS A 80 -32.22 10.02 -4.85
C HIS A 80 -33.53 10.83 -4.90
N ASN A 81 -34.51 10.57 -4.03
CA ASN A 81 -35.77 11.33 -4.02
C ASN A 81 -36.02 12.15 -2.74
N LYS A 82 -36.94 13.13 -2.83
CA LYS A 82 -37.24 14.08 -1.74
C LYS A 82 -37.77 13.41 -0.46
N SER A 83 -38.43 12.25 -0.58
CA SER A 83 -39.00 11.52 0.57
C SER A 83 -37.89 10.87 1.40
N GLU A 84 -36.91 10.26 0.74
CA GLU A 84 -35.75 9.64 1.39
C GLU A 84 -34.89 10.66 2.13
N LYS A 85 -34.62 11.82 1.51
CA LYS A 85 -33.90 12.92 2.19
C LYS A 85 -34.65 13.39 3.43
N ALA A 86 -35.98 13.47 3.36
CA ALA A 86 -36.80 13.81 4.53
C ALA A 86 -36.76 12.70 5.61
N ALA A 87 -36.73 11.42 5.22
CA ALA A 87 -36.59 10.30 6.13
C ALA A 87 -35.23 10.27 6.83
N LEU A 88 -34.14 10.54 6.10
CA LEU A 88 -32.78 10.66 6.65
C LEU A 88 -32.67 11.81 7.66
N LEU A 89 -33.20 12.99 7.30
CA LEU A 89 -33.28 14.13 8.20
C LEU A 89 -34.10 13.80 9.46
N ALA A 90 -35.17 13.02 9.33
CA ALA A 90 -35.98 12.60 10.46
C ALA A 90 -35.18 11.70 11.42
N VAL A 91 -34.35 10.77 10.92
CA VAL A 91 -33.63 9.80 11.77
C VAL A 91 -32.24 10.27 12.24
N ARG A 92 -31.78 11.47 11.85
CA ARG A 92 -30.44 11.99 12.17
C ARG A 92 -30.07 11.96 13.66
N HIS A 93 -31.03 12.14 14.55
CA HIS A 93 -30.78 12.10 16.00
C HIS A 93 -30.59 10.68 16.55
N ALA A 94 -30.90 9.65 15.76
CA ALA A 94 -30.59 8.26 16.06
C ALA A 94 -29.25 7.79 15.46
N TYR A 95 -28.61 8.61 14.60
CA TYR A 95 -27.33 8.30 13.97
C TYR A 95 -26.24 7.80 14.92
N PRO A 96 -26.07 8.34 16.15
CA PRO A 96 -25.04 7.85 17.07
C PRO A 96 -25.13 6.34 17.35
N PHE A 97 -26.32 5.74 17.29
CA PHE A 97 -26.50 4.29 17.50
C PHE A 97 -25.95 3.42 16.36
N TYR A 98 -25.73 3.98 15.17
CA TYR A 98 -25.06 3.27 14.07
C TYR A 98 -23.64 2.84 14.47
N HIS A 99 -22.91 3.75 15.13
CA HIS A 99 -21.58 3.45 15.68
C HIS A 99 -21.61 2.33 16.73
N CYS A 100 -22.75 2.08 17.36
CA CYS A 100 -22.92 1.00 18.34
C CYS A 100 -23.19 -0.37 17.71
N HIS A 101 -23.28 -0.47 16.39
CA HIS A 101 -23.61 -1.71 15.70
C HIS A 101 -22.53 -2.20 14.75
N LYS A 102 -22.09 -1.37 13.82
CA LYS A 102 -21.20 -1.80 12.74
C LYS A 102 -19.73 -1.47 12.99
N MET A 103 -19.48 -0.40 13.75
CA MET A 103 -18.13 -0.05 14.15
C MET A 103 -17.88 -0.60 15.55
N LEU A 104 -17.10 -1.67 15.64
CA LEU A 104 -16.37 -1.99 16.86
C LEU A 104 -15.25 -0.95 17.06
N SER A 105 -15.58 0.35 16.93
CA SER A 105 -14.63 1.43 17.13
C SER A 105 -14.34 1.51 18.62
N TRP A 106 -13.06 1.51 18.95
CA TRP A 106 -12.60 1.60 20.32
C TRP A 106 -12.97 2.95 20.94
N ALA A 107 -12.94 4.01 20.13
CA ALA A 107 -13.31 5.36 20.50
C ALA A 107 -14.55 5.83 19.73
N MET A 108 -15.20 6.84 20.28
CA MET A 108 -16.25 7.60 19.60
C MET A 108 -15.75 9.04 19.41
N PRO A 109 -15.90 9.64 18.22
CA PRO A 109 -15.51 11.03 18.00
C PRO A 109 -16.22 11.98 19.00
N PRO A 110 -15.61 13.11 19.39
CA PRO A 110 -16.17 14.03 20.39
C PRO A 110 -17.62 14.44 20.11
N VAL A 111 -17.93 14.60 18.83
CA VAL A 111 -19.26 14.99 18.35
C VAL A 111 -20.30 13.88 18.57
N GLY A 112 -19.93 12.62 18.30
CA GLY A 112 -20.76 11.47 18.61
C GLY A 112 -20.98 11.33 20.12
N GLN A 113 -19.95 11.60 20.93
CA GLN A 113 -20.06 11.59 22.39
C GLN A 113 -21.06 12.63 22.90
N GLU A 114 -21.02 13.86 22.38
CA GLU A 114 -21.98 14.91 22.77
C GLU A 114 -23.41 14.58 22.31
N ALA A 115 -23.56 14.00 21.11
CA ALA A 115 -24.86 13.55 20.63
C ALA A 115 -25.46 12.46 21.56
N MET A 116 -24.65 11.51 22.02
CA MET A 116 -25.05 10.51 23.01
C MET A 116 -25.40 11.12 24.37
N LEU A 117 -24.60 12.09 24.85
CA LEU A 117 -24.90 12.82 26.09
C LEU A 117 -26.24 13.57 25.97
N SER A 118 -26.54 14.16 24.82
CA SER A 118 -27.81 14.83 24.56
C SER A 118 -29.00 13.88 24.64
N ILE A 119 -28.86 12.65 24.13
CA ILE A 119 -29.87 11.59 24.26
C ILE A 119 -30.00 11.18 25.72
N GLY A 120 -28.88 10.96 26.42
CA GLY A 120 -28.84 10.61 27.83
C GLY A 120 -29.55 11.63 28.73
N ARG A 121 -29.28 12.92 28.53
CA ARG A 121 -29.94 14.02 29.26
C ARG A 121 -31.46 13.99 29.09
N ARG A 122 -31.98 13.72 27.88
CA ARG A 122 -33.42 13.56 27.64
C ARG A 122 -34.01 12.31 28.29
N LEU A 123 -33.21 11.25 28.45
CA LEU A 123 -33.64 10.04 29.14
C LEU A 123 -33.71 10.22 30.66
N VAL A 124 -32.89 11.10 31.26
CA VAL A 124 -32.95 11.41 32.71
C VAL A 124 -34.35 11.81 33.12
N ASP A 125 -34.97 12.73 32.39
CA ASP A 125 -36.30 13.25 32.71
C ASP A 125 -37.39 12.18 32.57
N SER A 126 -37.29 11.32 31.55
CA SER A 126 -38.33 10.32 31.27
C SER A 126 -38.18 9.02 32.07
N LEU A 127 -36.98 8.68 32.51
CA LEU A 127 -36.68 7.47 33.26
C LEU A 127 -36.37 7.73 34.74
N HIS A 128 -36.18 8.98 35.17
CA HIS A 128 -35.78 9.34 36.53
C HIS A 128 -34.57 8.54 37.03
N LEU A 129 -33.62 8.26 36.13
CA LEU A 129 -32.34 7.64 36.45
C LEU A 129 -31.23 8.71 36.41
N PRO A 130 -30.19 8.59 37.25
CA PRO A 130 -29.01 9.44 37.13
C PRO A 130 -28.40 9.35 35.72
N LEU A 131 -27.91 10.48 35.21
CA LEU A 131 -27.25 10.54 33.89
C LEU A 131 -26.10 9.54 33.81
N THR A 132 -25.34 9.38 34.88
CA THR A 132 -24.24 8.40 34.96
C THR A 132 -24.71 6.97 34.67
N SER A 133 -25.79 6.51 35.31
CA SER A 133 -26.34 5.17 35.07
C SER A 133 -26.85 4.97 33.63
N ILE A 134 -27.43 6.01 33.03
CA ILE A 134 -27.89 6.01 31.63
C ILE A 134 -26.70 5.92 30.66
N MET A 135 -25.65 6.70 30.92
CA MET A 135 -24.46 6.74 30.08
C MET A 135 -23.55 5.52 30.29
N ASP A 136 -23.53 4.93 31.48
CA ASP A 136 -22.81 3.68 31.73
C ASP A 136 -23.45 2.51 30.96
N ALA A 137 -24.79 2.49 30.81
CA ALA A 137 -25.44 1.53 29.91
C ALA A 137 -25.00 1.71 28.45
N MET A 138 -24.68 2.93 28.02
CA MET A 138 -24.14 3.21 26.68
C MET A 138 -22.69 2.75 26.58
N ALA A 139 -21.86 3.03 27.60
CA ALA A 139 -20.50 2.56 27.65
C ALA A 139 -20.43 1.02 27.56
N HIS A 140 -21.29 0.30 28.28
CA HIS A 140 -21.38 -1.17 28.19
C HIS A 140 -21.74 -1.68 26.79
N LEU A 141 -22.57 -0.95 26.05
CA LEU A 141 -22.88 -1.28 24.66
C LEU A 141 -21.63 -1.21 23.77
N MET A 142 -20.73 -0.28 24.08
CA MET A 142 -19.46 -0.03 23.37
C MET A 142 -18.25 -0.76 24.00
N GLY A 143 -18.48 -1.70 24.90
CA GLY A 143 -17.41 -2.46 25.56
C GLY A 143 -16.61 -1.68 26.63
N GLY A 144 -17.13 -0.55 27.10
CA GLY A 144 -16.65 0.18 28.28
C GLY A 144 -17.31 -0.27 29.59
N ARG A 145 -16.65 -0.02 30.72
CA ARG A 145 -17.20 -0.26 32.06
C ARG A 145 -17.99 0.95 32.57
N SER A 146 -17.58 2.14 32.18
CA SER A 146 -18.24 3.40 32.52
C SER A 146 -18.10 4.42 31.41
N TRP A 147 -18.97 5.43 31.40
CA TRP A 147 -18.88 6.52 30.44
C TRP A 147 -17.61 7.36 30.63
N ALA A 148 -17.18 7.58 31.88
CA ALA A 148 -15.97 8.32 32.19
C ALA A 148 -14.72 7.65 31.60
N GLU A 149 -14.65 6.32 31.67
CA GLU A 149 -13.59 5.54 31.02
C GLU A 149 -13.72 5.56 29.49
N PHE A 150 -14.91 5.29 28.96
CA PHE A 150 -15.13 5.19 27.51
C PHE A 150 -14.86 6.52 26.78
N SER A 151 -15.31 7.65 27.33
CA SER A 151 -15.15 8.99 26.72
C SER A 151 -13.69 9.43 26.58
N GLN A 152 -12.79 8.85 27.38
CA GLN A 152 -11.35 9.12 27.31
C GLN A 152 -10.62 8.22 26.30
N ARG A 153 -11.28 7.20 25.75
CA ARG A 153 -10.67 6.33 24.74
C ARG A 153 -10.39 7.12 23.47
N THR A 154 -9.22 6.88 22.92
CA THR A 154 -8.76 7.42 21.63
C THR A 154 -8.28 6.29 20.73
N PRO A 155 -8.33 6.40 19.40
CA PRO A 155 -7.89 5.32 18.50
C PRO A 155 -6.45 4.86 18.77
N ILE A 156 -5.55 5.78 19.09
CA ILE A 156 -4.17 5.49 19.51
C ILE A 156 -4.09 4.62 20.78
N SER A 157 -5.04 4.75 21.70
CA SER A 157 -5.13 3.96 22.94
C SER A 157 -5.80 2.59 22.78
N ASN A 158 -6.21 2.21 21.56
CA ASN A 158 -6.85 0.93 21.32
C ASN A 158 -5.88 -0.21 21.66
N PRO A 159 -6.22 -1.14 22.59
CA PRO A 159 -5.32 -2.21 23.00
C PRO A 159 -5.23 -3.34 21.97
N SER A 160 -6.10 -3.34 20.95
CA SER A 160 -6.07 -4.35 19.89
C SER A 160 -4.82 -4.18 19.02
N PRO A 161 -4.16 -5.28 18.61
CA PRO A 161 -3.02 -5.20 17.70
C PRO A 161 -3.45 -4.57 16.37
N MET A 162 -2.60 -3.76 15.76
CA MET A 162 -2.91 -3.10 14.49
C MET A 162 -3.04 -4.12 13.36
N TYR A 163 -2.09 -5.05 13.27
CA TYR A 163 -2.14 -6.12 12.28
C TYR A 163 -2.26 -7.47 12.98
N ARG A 164 -2.92 -8.40 12.31
CA ARG A 164 -3.01 -9.80 12.74
C ARG A 164 -2.35 -10.69 11.71
N CYS A 165 -1.46 -11.56 12.18
CA CYS A 165 -0.96 -12.63 11.34
C CYS A 165 -2.01 -13.73 11.20
N VAL A 166 -2.38 -14.04 9.96
CA VAL A 166 -3.29 -15.12 9.60
C VAL A 166 -2.51 -16.10 8.71
N THR A 167 -2.62 -17.39 9.00
CA THR A 167 -2.06 -18.44 8.16
C THR A 167 -3.18 -19.33 7.64
N GLY A 168 -3.07 -19.77 6.39
CA GLY A 168 -4.09 -20.59 5.80
C GLY A 168 -3.93 -20.84 4.30
N LEU A 169 -4.93 -21.51 3.75
CA LEU A 169 -5.02 -21.78 2.33
C LEU A 169 -5.73 -20.61 1.63
N HIS A 170 -4.97 -19.82 0.88
CA HIS A 170 -5.46 -18.67 0.14
C HIS A 170 -5.17 -18.86 -1.34
N ASN A 171 -6.17 -18.71 -2.19
CA ASN A 171 -6.07 -19.01 -3.63
C ASN A 171 -5.48 -20.40 -3.92
N GLY A 172 -5.81 -21.39 -3.09
CA GLY A 172 -5.33 -22.77 -3.23
C GLY A 172 -3.88 -22.99 -2.82
N ARG A 173 -3.21 -22.00 -2.19
CA ARG A 173 -1.82 -22.11 -1.72
C ARG A 173 -1.74 -21.75 -0.24
N ASN A 174 -0.87 -22.43 0.50
CA ASN A 174 -0.55 -22.02 1.86
C ASN A 174 0.16 -20.67 1.82
N SER A 175 -0.40 -19.69 2.51
CA SER A 175 0.17 -18.36 2.65
C SER A 175 0.04 -17.86 4.07
N THR A 176 0.94 -16.97 4.43
CA THR A 176 0.86 -16.17 5.65
C THR A 176 0.54 -14.74 5.25
N GLN A 177 -0.23 -14.02 6.06
CA GLN A 177 -0.60 -12.64 5.76
C GLN A 177 -0.74 -11.79 7.01
N LEU A 178 -0.36 -10.52 6.89
CA LEU A 178 -0.63 -9.49 7.89
C LEU A 178 -1.90 -8.74 7.49
N GLU A 179 -3.02 -9.13 8.09
CA GLU A 179 -4.32 -8.47 7.90
C GLU A 179 -4.42 -7.23 8.80
N MET A 180 -4.92 -6.13 8.24
CA MET A 180 -5.32 -4.97 9.02
C MET A 180 -6.50 -5.35 9.91
N THR A 181 -6.42 -4.97 11.18
CA THR A 181 -7.58 -5.04 12.07
C THR A 181 -8.38 -3.73 12.00
N PRO A 182 -9.64 -3.71 12.49
CA PRO A 182 -10.41 -2.48 12.56
C PRO A 182 -9.74 -1.33 13.34
N ALA A 183 -8.76 -1.64 14.20
CA ALA A 183 -7.99 -0.63 14.92
C ALA A 183 -7.11 0.22 13.98
N VAL A 184 -6.62 -0.36 12.89
CA VAL A 184 -5.85 0.36 11.87
C VAL A 184 -6.77 1.35 11.18
N ASP A 185 -7.88 0.89 10.60
CA ASP A 185 -8.84 1.76 9.92
C ASP A 185 -9.30 2.93 10.81
N GLU A 186 -9.51 2.67 12.10
CA GLU A 186 -9.91 3.70 13.06
C GLU A 186 -8.81 4.75 13.27
N LEU A 187 -7.55 4.32 13.39
CA LEU A 187 -6.42 5.23 13.53
C LEU A 187 -6.12 5.98 12.23
N GLU A 188 -6.16 5.31 11.08
CA GLU A 188 -5.94 5.93 9.76
C GLU A 188 -6.95 7.04 9.50
N ARG A 189 -8.23 6.85 9.83
CA ARG A 189 -9.25 7.91 9.72
C ARG A 189 -8.92 9.16 10.55
N THR A 190 -8.20 9.02 11.67
CA THR A 190 -7.77 10.19 12.46
C THR A 190 -6.56 10.92 11.89
N LEU A 191 -5.83 10.28 10.97
CA LEU A 191 -4.63 10.82 10.33
C LEU A 191 -4.86 11.17 8.85
N MET A 192 -6.02 10.80 8.29
CA MET A 192 -6.35 10.96 6.87
C MET A 192 -6.19 12.40 6.39
N ASP A 193 -6.61 13.39 7.19
CA ASP A 193 -6.45 14.81 6.84
C ASP A 193 -4.97 15.20 6.75
N ASP A 194 -4.14 14.71 7.69
CA ASP A 194 -2.70 14.97 7.69
C ASP A 194 -2.04 14.28 6.46
N TRP A 195 -2.50 13.10 6.06
CA TRP A 195 -1.98 12.37 4.90
C TRP A 195 -2.39 12.97 3.57
N ALA A 196 -3.63 13.43 3.44
CA ALA A 196 -4.12 14.10 2.23
C ALA A 196 -3.29 15.37 1.91
N VAL A 197 -2.87 16.09 2.96
CA VAL A 197 -1.98 17.26 2.82
C VAL A 197 -0.60 16.86 2.27
N LEU A 198 -0.05 15.71 2.67
CA LEU A 198 1.23 15.21 2.16
C LEU A 198 1.16 14.82 0.67
N GLU A 199 0.06 14.19 0.25
CA GLU A 199 -0.10 13.66 -1.11
C GLU A 199 -0.35 14.74 -2.16
N HIS A 200 -1.10 15.79 -1.83
CA HIS A 200 -1.63 16.73 -2.83
C HIS A 200 -0.91 18.08 -2.90
N ASP A 201 -0.33 18.57 -1.80
CA ASP A 201 0.03 20.00 -1.69
C ASP A 201 1.53 20.29 -1.60
N ASN A 202 2.41 19.27 -1.63
CA ASN A 202 3.84 19.39 -1.31
C ASN A 202 4.06 20.39 -0.15
N PRO A 203 3.57 20.06 1.05
CA PRO A 203 3.35 21.03 2.10
C PRO A 203 4.65 21.67 2.55
N ASP A 204 4.53 22.93 2.99
CA ASP A 204 5.63 23.70 3.58
C ASP A 204 6.34 22.89 4.67
N PRO A 205 7.68 22.99 4.81
CA PRO A 205 8.44 22.21 5.78
C PRO A 205 7.91 22.29 7.23
N ALA A 206 7.32 23.41 7.66
CA ALA A 206 6.77 23.53 9.01
C ALA A 206 5.50 22.68 9.21
N VAL A 207 4.66 22.58 8.18
CA VAL A 207 3.46 21.72 8.20
C VAL A 207 3.88 20.25 8.22
N ARG A 208 4.85 19.88 7.39
CA ARG A 208 5.43 18.53 7.36
C ARG A 208 6.03 18.13 8.70
N GLU A 209 6.77 19.03 9.35
CA GLU A 209 7.31 18.77 10.70
C GLU A 209 6.21 18.57 11.74
N THR A 210 5.13 19.35 11.65
CA THR A 210 3.98 19.20 12.56
C THR A 210 3.30 17.83 12.38
N ILE A 211 3.08 17.41 11.12
CA ILE A 211 2.52 16.10 10.79
C ILE A 211 3.45 14.99 11.28
N ARG A 212 4.74 15.08 10.97
CA ARG A 212 5.76 14.14 11.45
C ARG A 212 5.72 13.96 12.96
N HIS A 213 5.78 15.03 13.73
CA HIS A 213 5.76 14.92 15.19
C HIS A 213 4.50 14.22 15.72
N ARG A 214 3.35 14.44 15.07
CA ARG A 214 2.12 13.72 15.43
C ARG A 214 2.22 12.23 15.07
N THR A 215 2.72 11.89 13.89
CA THR A 215 2.89 10.50 13.46
C THR A 215 3.93 9.77 14.30
N GLU A 216 5.08 10.39 14.60
CA GLU A 216 6.10 9.84 15.50
C GLU A 216 5.54 9.60 16.91
N ARG A 217 4.72 10.53 17.42
CA ARG A 217 4.01 10.32 18.69
C ARG A 217 3.07 9.13 18.60
N VAL A 218 2.33 8.97 17.49
CA VAL A 218 1.51 7.78 17.27
C VAL A 218 2.36 6.51 17.31
N LEU A 219 3.48 6.47 16.59
CA LEU A 219 4.39 5.32 16.53
C LEU A 219 5.05 5.01 17.88
N ALA A 220 5.25 6.01 18.75
CA ALA A 220 5.74 5.79 20.11
C ALA A 220 4.75 5.01 20.97
N PHE A 221 3.43 5.16 20.74
CA PHE A 221 2.40 4.38 21.43
C PHE A 221 2.01 3.11 20.67
N ARG A 222 2.07 3.15 19.34
CA ARG A 222 1.64 2.10 18.40
C ARG A 222 2.75 1.77 17.42
N PRO A 223 3.86 1.17 17.89
CA PRO A 223 4.98 0.81 17.02
C PRO A 223 4.60 -0.26 15.98
N ASP A 224 3.52 -1.00 16.22
CA ASP A 224 2.91 -1.98 15.32
C ASP A 224 2.13 -1.34 14.14
N PHE A 225 1.98 -0.01 14.10
CA PHE A 225 1.27 0.70 13.04
C PHE A 225 2.13 0.94 11.78
N LEU A 226 2.24 -0.08 10.91
CA LEU A 226 3.08 -0.07 9.70
C LEU A 226 2.74 1.07 8.71
N SER A 227 1.46 1.42 8.53
CA SER A 227 1.06 2.54 7.68
C SER A 227 1.61 3.89 8.18
N GLY A 228 1.70 4.08 9.51
CA GLY A 228 2.36 5.24 10.10
C GLY A 228 3.87 5.27 9.85
N TRP A 229 4.54 4.11 9.88
CA TRP A 229 5.96 4.01 9.54
C TRP A 229 6.22 4.40 8.08
N ASP A 230 5.39 3.90 7.16
CA ASP A 230 5.47 4.24 5.73
C ASP A 230 5.42 5.75 5.51
N ASN A 231 4.44 6.42 6.12
CA ASN A 231 4.31 7.88 6.07
C ASN A 231 5.53 8.63 6.61
N VAL A 232 6.09 8.20 7.76
CA VAL A 232 7.30 8.83 8.32
C VAL A 232 8.51 8.62 7.42
N ILE A 233 8.65 7.43 6.83
CA ILE A 233 9.69 7.14 5.85
C ILE A 233 9.56 8.05 4.63
N THR A 234 8.36 8.22 4.08
CA THR A 234 8.10 9.14 2.97
C THR A 234 8.49 10.58 3.33
N MET A 235 8.13 11.05 4.53
CA MET A 235 8.53 12.39 4.98
C MET A 235 10.07 12.55 5.04
N TYR A 236 10.80 11.55 5.53
CA TYR A 236 12.27 11.60 5.53
C TYR A 236 12.86 11.48 4.12
N GLN A 237 12.25 10.71 3.22
CA GLN A 237 12.64 10.66 1.80
C GLN A 237 12.53 12.02 1.13
N LEU A 238 11.44 12.76 1.38
CA LEU A 238 11.24 14.10 0.84
C LEU A 238 12.27 15.12 1.39
N GLU A 239 12.87 14.86 2.54
CA GLU A 239 13.93 15.68 3.13
C GLU A 239 15.33 15.24 2.70
N GLY A 240 15.47 14.04 2.12
CA GLY A 240 16.75 13.46 1.75
C GLY A 240 17.62 13.02 2.93
N ASP A 241 17.04 12.85 4.13
CA ASP A 241 17.76 12.40 5.32
C ASP A 241 17.92 10.87 5.32
N VAL A 242 18.96 10.40 4.63
CA VAL A 242 19.22 8.97 4.42
C VAL A 242 19.39 8.19 5.73
N ASP A 243 19.98 8.79 6.76
CA ASP A 243 20.20 8.14 8.04
C ASP A 243 18.88 7.92 8.78
N ARG A 244 17.99 8.92 8.78
CA ARG A 244 16.64 8.77 9.37
C ARG A 244 15.78 7.78 8.59
N ILE A 245 15.86 7.78 7.26
CA ILE A 245 15.16 6.78 6.42
C ILE A 245 15.60 5.37 6.82
N LYS A 246 16.91 5.14 6.90
CA LYS A 246 17.46 3.83 7.28
C LYS A 246 17.00 3.40 8.68
N TRP A 247 17.09 4.29 9.67
CA TRP A 247 16.63 4.02 11.03
C TRP A 247 15.13 3.66 11.07
N ALA A 248 14.28 4.46 10.41
CA ALA A 248 12.84 4.23 10.40
C ALA A 248 12.47 2.90 9.73
N LEU A 249 13.15 2.54 8.62
CA LEU A 249 12.99 1.25 7.97
C LEU A 249 13.39 0.09 8.89
N GLU A 250 14.52 0.19 9.59
CA GLU A 250 14.97 -0.84 10.53
C GLU A 250 13.97 -1.03 11.69
N MET A 251 13.42 0.06 12.23
CA MET A 251 12.36 0.02 13.25
C MET A 251 11.07 -0.60 12.71
N ALA A 252 10.60 -0.17 11.54
CA ALA A 252 9.37 -0.69 10.93
C ALA A 252 9.47 -2.19 10.64
N ILE A 253 10.63 -2.64 10.14
CA ILE A 253 10.95 -4.05 9.88
C ILE A 253 10.94 -4.86 11.18
N ALA A 254 11.61 -4.36 12.23
CA ALA A 254 11.62 -5.04 13.53
C ALA A 254 10.20 -5.19 14.11
N ASN A 255 9.40 -4.12 14.09
CA ASN A 255 8.02 -4.16 14.57
C ASN A 255 7.12 -5.10 13.74
N ALA A 256 7.30 -5.13 12.41
CA ALA A 256 6.60 -6.07 11.55
C ALA A 256 6.94 -7.53 11.88
N GLU A 257 8.19 -7.81 12.23
CA GLU A 257 8.67 -9.16 12.52
C GLU A 257 8.20 -9.70 13.86
N GLU A 258 8.01 -8.84 14.86
CA GLU A 258 7.39 -9.21 16.14
C GLU A 258 5.95 -9.71 15.95
N MET A 259 5.26 -9.26 14.91
CA MET A 259 3.90 -9.71 14.56
C MET A 259 3.88 -11.01 13.74
N LEU A 260 5.00 -11.39 13.14
CA LEU A 260 5.11 -12.59 12.31
C LEU A 260 5.48 -13.82 13.15
N PRO A 261 4.99 -15.02 12.79
CA PRO A 261 5.40 -16.25 13.45
C PRO A 261 6.87 -16.55 13.13
N ALA A 262 7.56 -17.23 14.06
CA ALA A 262 8.95 -17.64 13.87
C ALA A 262 9.18 -18.48 12.59
N LYS A 263 8.15 -19.19 12.13
CA LYS A 263 8.14 -19.92 10.87
C LYS A 263 6.85 -19.61 10.11
N LEU A 264 7.00 -19.11 8.89
CA LEU A 264 5.88 -18.84 7.99
C LEU A 264 5.33 -20.15 7.40
N GLU A 265 4.01 -20.22 7.28
CA GLU A 265 3.33 -21.23 6.46
C GLU A 265 3.28 -20.71 5.02
N GLY A 266 4.27 -21.10 4.21
CA GLY A 266 4.40 -20.64 2.84
C GLY A 266 5.07 -19.26 2.72
N LYS A 267 4.54 -18.41 1.83
CA LYS A 267 5.03 -17.05 1.58
C LYS A 267 4.02 -16.02 2.06
N LEU A 268 4.51 -14.81 2.30
CA LEU A 268 3.67 -13.63 2.50
C LEU A 268 2.92 -13.28 1.22
N SER A 269 1.60 -13.15 1.32
CA SER A 269 0.78 -12.67 0.21
C SER A 269 0.95 -11.16 0.01
N PHE A 270 1.16 -10.73 -1.23
CA PHE A 270 1.23 -9.31 -1.59
C PHE A 270 -0.17 -8.67 -1.70
N ASP A 271 -1.25 -9.46 -1.59
CA ASP A 271 -2.63 -8.96 -1.72
C ASP A 271 -3.12 -8.21 -0.46
N TYR A 272 -2.32 -8.20 0.61
CA TYR A 272 -2.68 -7.64 1.92
C TYR A 272 -1.73 -6.52 2.32
N ASP A 273 -2.28 -5.39 2.73
CA ASP A 273 -1.52 -4.15 2.96
C ASP A 273 -0.43 -4.29 4.01
N GLY A 274 -0.71 -4.96 5.13
CA GLY A 274 0.32 -5.23 6.16
C GLY A 274 1.52 -5.99 5.60
N SER A 275 1.27 -6.97 4.72
CA SER A 275 2.33 -7.71 4.04
C SER A 275 3.05 -6.85 2.99
N ARG A 276 2.31 -6.01 2.26
CA ARG A 276 2.89 -5.06 1.27
C ARG A 276 3.85 -4.10 1.95
N PHE A 277 3.46 -3.51 3.08
CA PHE A 277 4.32 -2.61 3.86
C PHE A 277 5.61 -3.31 4.27
N TYR A 278 5.54 -4.46 4.93
CA TYR A 278 6.75 -5.18 5.36
C TYR A 278 7.67 -5.56 4.21
N LEU A 279 7.12 -6.10 3.12
CA LEU A 279 7.91 -6.43 1.93
C LEU A 279 8.52 -5.15 1.34
N GLY A 280 7.75 -4.08 1.22
CA GLY A 280 8.18 -2.75 0.76
C GLY A 280 9.33 -2.17 1.59
N PHE A 281 9.26 -2.27 2.92
CA PHE A 281 10.33 -1.83 3.82
C PHE A 281 11.61 -2.63 3.58
N LEU A 282 11.52 -3.96 3.41
CA LEU A 282 12.70 -4.78 3.09
C LEU A 282 13.35 -4.38 1.75
N LYS A 283 12.56 -4.03 0.72
CA LYS A 283 13.11 -3.53 -0.54
C LYS A 283 13.79 -2.19 -0.32
N SER A 284 13.08 -1.21 0.24
CA SER A 284 13.61 0.13 0.49
C SER A 284 14.89 0.11 1.32
N LEU A 285 14.96 -0.74 2.36
CA LEU A 285 16.17 -0.88 3.17
C LEU A 285 17.33 -1.46 2.36
N ALA A 286 17.10 -2.47 1.52
CA ALA A 286 18.13 -3.02 0.64
C ALA A 286 18.65 -1.96 -0.34
N GLU A 287 17.76 -1.14 -0.91
CA GLU A 287 18.12 -0.06 -1.83
C GLU A 287 18.95 1.02 -1.14
N ILE A 288 18.56 1.46 0.06
CA ILE A 288 19.33 2.42 0.87
C ILE A 288 20.70 1.86 1.24
N GLN A 289 20.77 0.61 1.70
CA GLN A 289 22.04 -0.07 2.00
C GLN A 289 22.95 -0.13 0.76
N ALA A 290 22.39 -0.47 -0.41
CA ALA A 290 23.13 -0.49 -1.66
C ALA A 290 23.62 0.90 -2.08
N ASN A 291 22.78 1.92 -1.95
CA ASN A 291 23.13 3.32 -2.24
C ASN A 291 24.25 3.84 -1.32
N LEU A 292 24.29 3.38 -0.07
CA LEU A 292 25.35 3.67 0.89
C LEU A 292 26.62 2.83 0.67
N GLY A 293 26.61 1.89 -0.29
CA GLY A 293 27.73 1.00 -0.60
C GLY A 293 27.85 -0.23 0.31
N ASP A 294 26.93 -0.44 1.25
CA ASP A 294 26.86 -1.65 2.08
C ASP A 294 26.15 -2.79 1.33
N LEU A 295 26.83 -3.28 0.29
CA LEU A 295 26.31 -4.33 -0.59
C LEU A 295 26.02 -5.64 0.16
N SER A 296 26.79 -5.94 1.21
CA SER A 296 26.61 -7.19 1.96
C SER A 296 25.33 -7.16 2.80
N ALA A 297 25.06 -6.02 3.47
CA ALA A 297 23.79 -5.81 4.15
C ALA A 297 22.63 -5.81 3.16
N ALA A 298 22.75 -5.12 2.02
CA ALA A 298 21.72 -5.08 0.98
C ALA A 298 21.36 -6.49 0.47
N VAL A 299 22.37 -7.32 0.16
CA VAL A 299 22.17 -8.73 -0.25
C VAL A 299 21.48 -9.55 0.85
N LYS A 300 21.85 -9.34 2.12
CA LYS A 300 21.22 -10.04 3.26
C LYS A 300 19.74 -9.65 3.39
N THR A 301 19.41 -8.37 3.31
CA THR A 301 18.04 -7.85 3.38
C THR A 301 17.20 -8.36 2.22
N LEU A 302 17.74 -8.34 0.99
CA LEU A 302 17.01 -8.81 -0.17
C LEU A 302 16.83 -10.34 -0.18
N ARG A 303 17.82 -11.09 0.32
CA ARG A 303 17.67 -12.55 0.56
C ARG A 303 16.53 -12.82 1.54
N ARG A 304 16.40 -12.02 2.58
CA ARG A 304 15.29 -12.09 3.53
C ARG A 304 13.96 -11.82 2.83
N ARG A 305 13.85 -10.76 2.02
CA ARG A 305 12.65 -10.48 1.22
C ARG A 305 12.26 -11.67 0.33
N ARG A 306 13.21 -12.30 -0.37
CA ARG A 306 12.98 -13.53 -1.17
C ARG A 306 12.54 -14.72 -0.30
N ALA A 307 13.05 -14.83 0.91
CA ALA A 307 12.71 -15.92 1.83
C ALA A 307 11.27 -15.83 2.32
N VAL A 308 10.78 -14.63 2.59
CA VAL A 308 9.43 -14.41 3.15
C VAL A 308 8.37 -14.11 2.08
N GLY A 309 8.71 -13.42 1.00
CA GLY A 309 7.79 -13.05 -0.08
C GLY A 309 7.75 -14.06 -1.22
N ALA A 310 6.70 -13.97 -2.04
CA ALA A 310 6.73 -14.55 -3.37
C ALA A 310 7.86 -13.91 -4.19
N SER A 311 8.60 -14.72 -4.95
CA SER A 311 9.63 -14.21 -5.86
C SER A 311 8.93 -13.50 -7.01
N ASP A 312 9.18 -12.21 -7.18
CA ASP A 312 8.89 -11.49 -8.42
C ASP A 312 10.19 -11.30 -9.23
N VAL A 313 10.03 -10.91 -10.49
CA VAL A 313 11.16 -10.69 -11.40
C VAL A 313 12.08 -9.56 -10.92
N GLU A 314 11.53 -8.49 -10.36
CA GLU A 314 12.30 -7.32 -9.94
C GLU A 314 13.25 -7.67 -8.80
N ILE A 315 12.75 -8.37 -7.79
CA ILE A 315 13.55 -8.86 -6.67
C ILE A 315 14.65 -9.80 -7.16
N ASP A 316 14.36 -10.67 -8.13
CA ASP A 316 15.36 -11.57 -8.70
C ASP A 316 16.45 -10.79 -9.47
N MET A 317 16.08 -9.75 -10.21
CA MET A 317 17.02 -8.85 -10.89
C MET A 317 17.91 -8.10 -9.89
N ASP A 318 17.30 -7.47 -8.89
CA ASP A 318 18.02 -6.72 -7.86
C ASP A 318 18.98 -7.64 -7.09
N TYR A 319 18.52 -8.87 -6.79
CA TYR A 319 19.33 -9.83 -6.04
C TYR A 319 20.52 -10.31 -6.85
N ALA A 320 20.33 -10.67 -8.12
CA ALA A 320 21.44 -11.07 -8.98
C ALA A 320 22.45 -9.94 -9.16
N LEU A 321 21.98 -8.70 -9.37
CA LEU A 321 22.85 -7.54 -9.53
C LEU A 321 23.65 -7.26 -8.27
N LEU A 322 23.00 -7.12 -7.12
CA LEU A 322 23.67 -6.84 -5.84
C LEU A 322 24.67 -7.95 -5.46
N LEU A 323 24.30 -9.21 -5.67
CA LEU A 323 25.18 -10.36 -5.44
C LEU A 323 26.43 -10.30 -6.33
N THR A 324 26.27 -9.86 -7.58
CA THR A 324 27.38 -9.74 -8.53
C THR A 324 28.25 -8.53 -8.23
N LEU A 325 27.67 -7.40 -7.82
CA LEU A 325 28.40 -6.22 -7.34
C LEU A 325 29.24 -6.53 -6.10
N GLU A 326 28.67 -7.29 -5.16
CA GLU A 326 29.38 -7.80 -3.96
C GLU A 326 30.55 -8.70 -4.35
N GLY A 327 30.38 -9.56 -5.36
CA GLY A 327 31.43 -10.36 -5.99
C GLY A 327 31.98 -11.53 -5.16
N LYS A 328 31.39 -11.81 -3.99
CA LYS A 328 31.90 -12.81 -3.03
C LYS A 328 31.19 -14.17 -3.07
N SER A 329 30.16 -14.32 -3.88
CA SER A 329 29.25 -15.47 -3.81
C SER A 329 29.42 -16.45 -4.98
N SER A 330 29.54 -17.74 -4.67
CA SER A 330 29.52 -18.81 -5.68
C SER A 330 28.17 -18.96 -6.39
N ARG A 331 27.10 -18.38 -5.84
CA ARG A 331 25.73 -18.47 -6.39
C ARG A 331 25.49 -17.54 -7.57
N ILE A 332 26.40 -16.61 -7.87
CA ILE A 332 26.24 -15.63 -8.96
C ILE A 332 25.88 -16.31 -10.28
N GLY A 333 26.61 -17.36 -10.67
CA GLY A 333 26.34 -18.08 -11.92
C GLY A 333 24.93 -18.67 -11.98
N ALA A 334 24.48 -19.29 -10.88
CA ALA A 334 23.14 -19.88 -10.82
C ALA A 334 22.01 -18.84 -10.90
N GLU A 335 22.18 -17.68 -10.25
CA GLU A 335 21.18 -16.60 -10.34
C GLU A 335 21.15 -15.96 -11.74
N ILE A 336 22.30 -15.82 -12.41
CA ILE A 336 22.37 -15.39 -13.82
C ILE A 336 21.63 -16.39 -14.72
N THR A 337 21.90 -17.68 -14.59
CA THR A 337 21.21 -18.72 -15.37
C THR A 337 19.71 -18.70 -15.13
N LYS A 338 19.26 -18.46 -13.88
CA LYS A 338 17.84 -18.31 -13.56
C LYS A 338 17.21 -17.11 -14.29
N LEU A 339 17.90 -15.96 -14.30
CA LEU A 339 17.43 -14.77 -15.01
C LEU A 339 17.34 -14.99 -16.52
N GLN A 340 18.32 -15.70 -17.10
CA GLN A 340 18.32 -16.06 -18.53
C GLN A 340 17.17 -16.99 -18.89
N ALA A 341 16.94 -18.04 -18.09
CA ALA A 341 15.90 -19.02 -18.36
C ALA A 341 14.48 -18.41 -18.33
N GLY A 342 14.29 -17.33 -17.56
CA GLY A 342 13.02 -16.61 -17.50
C GLY A 342 12.96 -15.33 -18.35
N PHE A 343 13.93 -15.10 -19.23
CA PHE A 343 14.02 -13.87 -20.02
C PHE A 343 12.79 -13.69 -20.93
N THR A 344 12.14 -12.53 -20.83
CA THR A 344 11.00 -12.14 -21.68
C THR A 344 11.21 -10.72 -22.22
N GLN A 345 10.42 -10.28 -23.21
CA GLN A 345 10.53 -8.92 -23.77
C GLN A 345 10.14 -7.81 -22.79
N ARG A 346 9.58 -8.16 -21.63
CA ARG A 346 8.76 -7.27 -20.81
C ARG A 346 9.46 -6.77 -19.55
N ASP A 347 10.75 -7.03 -19.40
CA ASP A 347 11.47 -6.65 -18.21
C ASP A 347 12.91 -6.26 -18.50
N GLY A 348 13.48 -5.38 -17.67
CA GLY A 348 14.83 -4.85 -17.82
C GLY A 348 15.97 -5.88 -17.64
N ARG A 349 15.68 -7.19 -17.67
CA ARG A 349 16.63 -8.28 -17.39
C ARG A 349 17.83 -8.26 -18.32
N ALA A 350 17.67 -7.90 -19.59
CA ALA A 350 18.78 -7.87 -20.55
C ALA A 350 19.91 -6.93 -20.08
N LEU A 351 19.55 -5.75 -19.57
CA LEU A 351 20.55 -4.81 -19.06
C LEU A 351 21.18 -5.31 -17.75
N VAL A 352 20.38 -5.89 -16.85
CA VAL A 352 20.90 -6.50 -15.61
C VAL A 352 21.88 -7.64 -15.92
N LEU A 353 21.53 -8.53 -16.86
CA LEU A 353 22.40 -9.61 -17.34
C LEU A 353 23.69 -9.05 -17.94
N SER A 354 23.61 -8.02 -18.77
CA SER A 354 24.78 -7.34 -19.33
C SER A 354 25.74 -6.87 -18.23
N VAL A 355 25.20 -6.20 -17.21
CA VAL A 355 25.99 -5.71 -16.07
C VAL A 355 26.60 -6.88 -15.29
N CYS A 356 25.83 -7.92 -15.00
CA CYS A 356 26.33 -9.08 -14.28
C CYS A 356 27.48 -9.79 -15.02
N TYR A 357 27.37 -9.95 -16.33
CA TYR A 357 28.44 -10.52 -17.15
C TYR A 357 29.68 -9.63 -17.20
N LEU A 358 29.49 -8.32 -17.32
CA LEU A 358 30.58 -7.35 -17.33
C LEU A 358 31.39 -7.41 -16.03
N LEU A 359 30.71 -7.45 -14.89
CA LEU A 359 31.31 -7.55 -13.56
C LEU A 359 32.07 -8.86 -13.32
N ARG A 360 31.73 -9.92 -14.08
CA ARG A 360 32.45 -11.19 -14.09
C ARG A 360 33.63 -11.22 -15.07
N GLY A 361 33.86 -10.15 -15.82
CA GLY A 361 34.88 -10.08 -16.87
C GLY A 361 34.48 -10.75 -18.18
N GLU A 362 33.22 -11.17 -18.33
CA GLU A 362 32.70 -11.86 -19.51
C GLU A 362 32.19 -10.82 -20.54
N VAL A 363 33.12 -10.05 -21.12
CA VAL A 363 32.82 -8.85 -21.94
C VAL A 363 31.95 -9.16 -23.16
N GLU A 364 32.19 -10.28 -23.86
CA GLU A 364 31.41 -10.64 -25.04
C GLU A 364 29.93 -10.91 -24.70
N ALA A 365 29.70 -11.64 -23.61
CA ALA A 365 28.36 -11.89 -23.09
C ALA A 365 27.70 -10.59 -22.63
N ALA A 366 28.46 -9.71 -21.97
CA ALA A 366 27.97 -8.41 -21.55
C ALA A 366 27.46 -7.56 -22.73
N ILE A 367 28.24 -7.46 -23.81
CA ILE A 367 27.84 -6.71 -25.02
C ILE A 367 26.66 -7.39 -25.71
N THR A 368 26.63 -8.73 -25.75
CA THR A 368 25.50 -9.48 -26.32
C THR A 368 24.19 -9.08 -25.65
N TRP A 369 24.15 -9.13 -24.33
CA TRP A 369 22.96 -8.79 -23.56
C TRP A 369 22.63 -7.30 -23.59
N PHE A 370 23.65 -6.42 -23.67
CA PHE A 370 23.44 -4.99 -23.85
C PHE A 370 22.73 -4.69 -25.18
N ALA A 371 23.26 -5.23 -26.27
CA ALA A 371 22.71 -5.02 -27.60
C ALA A 371 21.34 -5.68 -27.77
N ALA A 372 21.10 -6.83 -27.13
CA ALA A 372 19.77 -7.43 -27.05
C ALA A 372 18.78 -6.50 -26.30
N GLY A 373 19.20 -5.92 -25.18
CA GLY A 373 18.41 -4.94 -24.43
C GLY A 373 18.11 -3.68 -25.23
N ALA A 374 19.10 -3.14 -25.95
CA ALA A 374 18.93 -1.98 -26.83
C ALA A 374 17.98 -2.25 -28.01
N ALA A 375 18.00 -3.47 -28.56
CA ALA A 375 17.10 -3.89 -29.62
C ALA A 375 15.64 -4.05 -29.14
N ILE A 376 15.44 -4.51 -27.90
CA ILE A 376 14.09 -4.67 -27.31
C ILE A 376 13.54 -3.33 -26.81
N PHE A 377 14.42 -2.47 -26.28
CA PHE A 377 14.06 -1.17 -25.73
C PHE A 377 14.81 -0.06 -26.50
N PRO A 378 14.28 0.41 -27.64
CA PRO A 378 14.94 1.43 -28.46
C PRO A 378 15.23 2.75 -27.71
N TYR A 379 14.43 3.05 -26.69
CA TYR A 379 14.62 4.21 -25.82
C TYR A 379 15.77 4.05 -24.80
N LEU A 380 16.33 2.84 -24.65
CA LEU A 380 17.44 2.59 -23.72
C LEU A 380 18.70 3.37 -24.09
N LEU A 381 19.04 3.44 -25.39
CA LEU A 381 20.24 4.15 -25.84
C LEU A 381 20.13 5.67 -25.61
N PRO A 382 19.04 6.36 -26.06
CA PRO A 382 18.84 7.76 -25.73
C PRO A 382 18.82 8.03 -24.22
N TRP A 383 18.15 7.16 -23.44
CA TRP A 383 18.08 7.31 -21.98
C TRP A 383 19.46 7.24 -21.32
N LEU A 384 20.29 6.25 -21.67
CA LEU A 384 21.67 6.13 -21.16
C LEU A 384 22.56 7.32 -21.59
N ARG A 385 22.28 7.94 -22.74
CA ARG A 385 22.96 9.16 -23.22
C ARG A 385 22.47 10.44 -22.53
N GLY A 386 21.42 10.36 -21.70
CA GLY A 386 20.80 11.53 -21.04
C GLY A 386 19.88 12.34 -21.97
N GLU A 387 19.45 11.76 -23.09
CA GLU A 387 18.52 12.39 -24.02
C GLU A 387 17.07 12.25 -23.51
N LYS A 388 16.21 13.21 -23.88
CA LYS A 388 14.79 13.15 -23.50
C LYS A 388 14.09 12.00 -24.23
N THR A 389 13.71 10.96 -23.50
CA THR A 389 12.86 9.88 -24.01
C THR A 389 11.39 10.25 -23.83
N TYR A 390 10.71 10.58 -24.92
CA TYR A 390 9.25 10.77 -24.93
C TYR A 390 8.56 9.41 -24.97
N GLY A 391 8.41 8.79 -23.80
CA GLY A 391 7.66 7.53 -23.68
C GLY A 391 7.80 6.96 -22.29
N ARG A 392 6.74 7.10 -21.47
CA ARG A 392 6.50 6.16 -20.36
C ARG A 392 6.16 4.82 -21.01
N SER A 393 7.17 4.02 -21.33
CA SER A 393 6.92 2.62 -21.65
C SER A 393 6.44 1.96 -20.37
N THR A 394 5.21 1.46 -20.36
CA THR A 394 4.67 0.64 -19.26
C THR A 394 5.39 -0.72 -19.13
N VAL A 395 6.39 -0.99 -19.98
CA VAL A 395 7.03 -2.30 -20.16
C VAL A 395 8.44 -2.35 -19.54
N CYS A 396 9.14 -1.23 -19.39
CA CYS A 396 10.39 -1.18 -18.60
C CYS A 396 10.34 0.04 -17.69
N ASP A 397 10.32 -0.20 -16.40
CA ASP A 397 10.40 0.87 -15.41
C ASP A 397 11.82 1.48 -15.42
N LEU A 398 11.94 2.60 -16.14
CA LEU A 398 13.17 3.39 -16.24
C LEU A 398 13.62 3.96 -14.89
N GLU A 399 12.72 4.15 -13.93
CA GLU A 399 13.05 4.63 -12.59
C GLU A 399 13.79 3.54 -11.81
N ALA A 400 13.22 2.32 -11.77
CA ALA A 400 13.89 1.17 -11.19
C ALA A 400 15.22 0.85 -11.90
N MET A 401 15.30 1.06 -13.22
CA MET A 401 16.57 0.90 -13.95
C MET A 401 17.60 1.99 -13.56
N GLY A 402 17.15 3.24 -13.39
CA GLY A 402 17.97 4.33 -12.90
C GLY A 402 18.60 4.03 -11.54
N ALA A 403 17.82 3.48 -10.60
CA ALA A 403 18.31 3.05 -9.30
C ALA A 403 19.44 2.00 -9.42
N ARG A 404 19.25 0.96 -10.23
CA ARG A 404 20.26 -0.08 -10.49
C ARG A 404 21.53 0.49 -11.12
N MET A 405 21.39 1.39 -12.08
CA MET A 405 22.53 2.07 -12.70
C MET A 405 23.27 2.98 -11.72
N ASN A 406 22.56 3.59 -10.76
CA ASN A 406 23.18 4.32 -9.67
C ASN A 406 24.02 3.39 -8.78
N TRP A 407 23.54 2.18 -8.43
CA TRP A 407 24.37 1.22 -7.66
C TRP A 407 25.66 0.87 -8.39
N LEU A 408 25.58 0.61 -9.69
CA LEU A 408 26.73 0.33 -10.53
C LEU A 408 27.69 1.53 -10.60
N ARG A 409 27.16 2.73 -10.84
CA ARG A 409 27.94 3.98 -10.93
C ARG A 409 28.77 4.23 -9.67
N HIS A 410 28.18 4.04 -8.49
CA HIS A 410 28.88 4.26 -7.22
C HIS A 410 29.86 3.14 -6.88
N SER A 411 29.46 1.88 -7.09
CA SER A 411 30.26 0.72 -6.66
C SER A 411 31.37 0.36 -7.65
N ARG A 412 31.14 0.57 -8.96
CA ARG A 412 31.93 0.06 -10.08
C ARG A 412 31.93 1.07 -11.25
N PRO A 413 32.54 2.26 -11.06
CA PRO A 413 32.42 3.36 -12.01
C PRO A 413 33.04 3.07 -13.38
N LYS A 414 34.03 2.17 -13.47
CA LYS A 414 34.67 1.81 -14.74
C LYS A 414 33.72 1.02 -15.63
N GLU A 415 33.01 0.06 -15.03
CA GLU A 415 32.02 -0.78 -15.68
C GLU A 415 30.78 0.03 -16.08
N TYR A 416 30.37 0.99 -15.25
CA TYR A 416 29.36 1.97 -15.62
C TYR A 416 29.76 2.80 -16.85
N LEU A 417 30.98 3.35 -16.88
CA LEU A 417 31.50 4.07 -18.04
C LEU A 417 31.61 3.20 -19.29
N PHE A 418 31.90 1.91 -19.13
CA PHE A 418 31.89 0.95 -20.25
C PHE A 418 30.49 0.82 -20.85
N LEU A 419 29.44 0.70 -20.03
CA LEU A 419 28.06 0.66 -20.53
C LEU A 419 27.66 1.96 -21.25
N LEU A 420 28.10 3.12 -20.77
CA LEU A 420 27.88 4.39 -21.47
C LEU A 420 28.59 4.44 -22.83
N ARG A 421 29.80 3.86 -22.94
CA ARG A 421 30.48 3.70 -24.23
C ARG A 421 29.73 2.77 -25.16
N CYS A 422 29.20 1.66 -24.66
CA CYS A 422 28.32 0.79 -25.43
C CYS A 422 27.09 1.56 -25.93
N ALA A 423 26.49 2.40 -25.09
CA ALA A 423 25.34 3.22 -25.47
C ALA A 423 25.66 4.23 -26.58
N ALA A 424 26.89 4.74 -26.63
CA ALA A 424 27.37 5.68 -27.65
C ALA A 424 27.94 5.00 -28.91
N ASP A 425 28.03 3.66 -28.95
CA ASP A 425 28.64 2.94 -30.06
C ASP A 425 27.66 2.81 -31.25
N THR A 426 28.08 3.34 -32.39
CA THR A 426 27.28 3.33 -33.63
C THR A 426 26.98 1.94 -34.18
N GLN A 427 27.77 0.91 -33.86
CA GLN A 427 27.45 -0.47 -34.25
C GLN A 427 26.32 -1.02 -33.40
N ILE A 428 26.27 -0.72 -32.10
CA ILE A 428 25.16 -1.12 -31.23
C ILE A 428 23.86 -0.46 -31.70
N GLU A 429 23.90 0.82 -32.03
CA GLU A 429 22.75 1.54 -32.59
C GLU A 429 22.25 0.90 -33.90
N ARG A 430 23.16 0.61 -34.85
CA ARG A 430 22.82 -0.10 -36.09
C ARG A 430 22.25 -1.50 -35.85
N ILE A 431 22.73 -2.22 -34.83
CA ILE A 431 22.21 -3.53 -34.46
C ILE A 431 20.78 -3.37 -33.93
N ALA A 432 20.57 -2.43 -33.00
CA ALA A 432 19.26 -2.14 -32.44
C ALA A 432 18.25 -1.75 -33.53
N ASP A 433 18.60 -0.80 -34.40
CA ASP A 433 17.75 -0.34 -35.51
C ASP A 433 17.38 -1.50 -36.45
N ARG A 434 18.37 -2.32 -36.83
CA ARG A 434 18.14 -3.46 -37.72
C ARG A 434 17.17 -4.47 -37.13
N PHE A 435 17.30 -4.77 -35.83
CA PHE A 435 16.41 -5.71 -35.17
C PHE A 435 15.04 -5.10 -34.93
N ASN A 436 14.95 -3.82 -34.59
CA ASN A 436 13.68 -3.12 -34.45
C ASN A 436 12.92 -3.07 -35.80
N ASP A 437 13.61 -2.78 -36.90
CA ASP A 437 13.04 -2.84 -38.25
C ASP A 437 12.53 -4.24 -38.60
N GLN A 438 13.28 -5.29 -38.23
CA GLN A 438 12.87 -6.67 -38.45
C GLN A 438 11.65 -7.04 -37.60
N TYR A 439 11.65 -6.64 -36.34
CA TYR A 439 10.52 -6.83 -35.43
C TYR A 439 9.27 -6.14 -35.97
N GLN A 440 9.38 -4.86 -36.35
CA GLN A 440 8.28 -4.09 -36.90
C GLN A 440 7.74 -4.70 -38.19
N ARG A 441 8.61 -5.19 -39.08
CA ARG A 441 8.17 -5.92 -40.28
C ARG A 441 7.44 -7.23 -39.95
N VAL A 442 7.89 -7.98 -38.94
CA VAL A 442 7.22 -9.22 -38.51
C VAL A 442 5.84 -8.90 -37.91
N VAL A 443 5.76 -7.87 -37.07
CA VAL A 443 4.51 -7.32 -36.53
C VAL A 443 3.59 -6.91 -37.68
N ASP A 444 4.06 -6.08 -38.61
CA ASP A 444 3.26 -5.53 -39.71
C ASP A 444 2.77 -6.60 -40.70
N VAL A 445 3.61 -7.60 -41.01
CA VAL A 445 3.28 -8.71 -41.92
C VAL A 445 2.32 -9.70 -41.30
N LYS A 446 2.45 -9.99 -40.00
CA LYS A 446 1.56 -10.93 -39.31
C LYS A 446 0.22 -10.32 -38.91
N LEU A 447 0.15 -9.01 -38.68
CA LEU A 447 -1.01 -8.37 -38.04
C LEU A 447 -1.80 -7.39 -38.90
N GLY A 448 -1.45 -7.20 -40.18
CA GLY A 448 -2.28 -6.44 -41.12
C GLY A 448 -2.77 -5.09 -40.56
N ARG A 449 -1.86 -4.19 -40.19
CA ARG A 449 -2.13 -2.80 -39.72
C ARG A 449 -3.12 -2.61 -38.55
N SER A 450 -3.67 -3.65 -37.91
CA SER A 450 -4.53 -3.46 -36.74
C SER A 450 -4.57 -4.69 -35.84
N ILE A 451 -4.25 -4.45 -34.57
CA ILE A 451 -4.36 -5.30 -33.36
C ILE A 451 -3.01 -5.89 -32.89
N HIS A 452 -2.77 -5.71 -31.59
CA HIS A 452 -1.59 -6.14 -30.80
C HIS A 452 -1.25 -7.63 -30.98
N LEU A 453 0.05 -7.95 -31.11
CA LEU A 453 0.55 -9.34 -31.06
C LEU A 453 0.01 -10.04 -29.82
N ALA A 454 -0.47 -11.27 -29.99
CA ALA A 454 -0.62 -12.18 -28.88
C ALA A 454 0.77 -12.41 -28.24
N PRO A 455 0.88 -12.48 -26.90
CA PRO A 455 2.17 -12.52 -26.19
C PRO A 455 3.12 -13.64 -26.68
N ASP A 456 2.54 -14.79 -27.03
CA ASP A 456 3.20 -16.04 -27.41
C ASP A 456 4.05 -15.93 -28.68
N GLU A 457 3.58 -15.25 -29.73
CA GLU A 457 4.34 -15.12 -30.97
C GLU A 457 5.51 -14.12 -30.87
N SER A 458 5.38 -13.12 -29.99
CA SER A 458 6.47 -12.18 -29.70
C SER A 458 7.60 -12.87 -28.94
N ASP A 459 7.28 -13.70 -27.96
CA ASP A 459 8.25 -14.32 -27.06
C ASP A 459 9.23 -15.25 -27.81
N HIS A 460 8.77 -15.96 -28.85
CA HIS A 460 9.62 -16.82 -29.68
C HIS A 460 10.69 -16.05 -30.48
N TRP A 461 10.39 -14.84 -30.97
CA TRP A 461 11.38 -14.06 -31.72
C TRP A 461 12.50 -13.52 -30.81
N THR A 462 12.17 -13.25 -29.54
CA THR A 462 13.11 -12.72 -28.54
C THR A 462 13.89 -13.75 -27.77
N ALA A 463 13.39 -14.98 -27.63
CA ALA A 463 14.15 -16.05 -27.00
C ALA A 463 15.49 -16.30 -27.74
N ASP A 464 15.49 -16.18 -29.08
CA ASP A 464 16.68 -16.33 -29.93
C ASP A 464 17.49 -15.04 -30.07
N LEU A 465 16.99 -13.90 -29.62
CA LEU A 465 17.61 -12.60 -29.89
C LEU A 465 19.05 -12.51 -29.37
N PRO A 466 19.37 -12.97 -28.14
CA PRO A 466 20.76 -13.00 -27.67
C PRO A 466 21.67 -13.83 -28.60
N GLU A 467 21.21 -14.97 -29.10
CA GLU A 467 21.99 -15.80 -30.03
C GLU A 467 22.24 -15.08 -31.35
N ARG A 468 21.21 -14.41 -31.91
CA ARG A 468 21.34 -13.65 -33.17
C ARG A 468 22.26 -12.44 -33.03
N VAL A 469 22.16 -11.72 -31.90
CA VAL A 469 23.00 -10.56 -31.58
C VAL A 469 24.45 -10.99 -31.34
N SER A 470 24.69 -12.14 -30.69
CA SER A 470 26.05 -12.64 -30.40
C SER A 470 26.93 -12.73 -31.65
N ARG A 471 26.34 -13.09 -32.81
CA ARG A 471 27.04 -13.18 -34.11
C ARG A 471 27.55 -11.84 -34.62
N LEU A 472 27.03 -10.73 -34.11
CA LEU A 472 27.40 -9.36 -34.49
C LEU A 472 28.36 -8.71 -33.48
N VAL A 473 28.51 -9.27 -32.27
CA VAL A 473 29.36 -8.74 -31.20
C VAL A 473 30.83 -8.56 -31.60
N PRO A 474 31.47 -9.46 -32.39
CA PRO A 474 32.83 -9.22 -32.85
C PRO A 474 33.02 -7.91 -33.65
N ARG A 475 31.95 -7.38 -34.28
CA ARG A 475 32.00 -6.07 -34.96
C ARG A 475 32.00 -4.92 -33.97
N VAL A 476 31.22 -5.04 -32.89
CA VAL A 476 31.13 -4.07 -31.79
C VAL A 476 32.44 -4.03 -31.00
N LEU A 477 33.02 -5.18 -30.66
CA LEU A 477 34.31 -5.25 -29.98
C LEU A 477 35.41 -4.52 -30.76
N ARG A 478 35.44 -4.72 -32.10
CA ARG A 478 36.36 -4.01 -32.98
C ARG A 478 36.11 -2.50 -33.03
N SER A 479 34.86 -2.03 -33.07
CA SER A 479 34.57 -0.58 -33.07
C SER A 479 34.94 0.08 -31.74
N MET A 480 34.81 -0.64 -30.63
CA MET A 480 35.19 -0.18 -29.29
C MET A 480 36.71 -0.25 -29.01
N GLY A 481 37.52 -0.74 -29.96
CA GLY A 481 38.96 -0.92 -29.76
C GLY A 481 39.31 -2.03 -28.75
N VAL A 482 38.35 -2.93 -28.45
CA VAL A 482 38.59 -4.12 -27.63
C VAL A 482 39.14 -5.20 -28.55
N HIS A 483 40.46 -5.28 -28.64
CA HIS A 483 41.12 -6.38 -29.35
C HIS A 483 41.01 -7.64 -28.49
N SER A 484 40.50 -8.73 -29.07
CA SER A 484 40.49 -10.04 -28.41
C SER A 484 41.94 -10.46 -28.18
N SER A 485 42.48 -10.19 -26.99
CA SER A 485 43.60 -10.97 -26.49
C SER A 485 43.02 -12.33 -26.11
N THR A 486 43.26 -13.32 -26.97
CA THR A 486 43.06 -14.75 -26.68
C THR A 486 43.64 -15.14 -25.34
#